data_AF-A0A1Z9Q5Y7-F1
#
_entry.id   AF-A0A1Z9Q5Y7-F1
#
_cell.length_a   1.000
_cell.length_b   1.000
_cell.length_c   1.000
_cell.angle_alpha   90.00
_cell.angle_beta   90.00
_cell.angle_gamma   90.00
#
_symmetry.space_group_name_H-M   'P 1'
#
loop_
_entity.id
_entity.type
_entity.pdbx_description
1 polymer ?
#
loop_
_entity_poly.entity_id
_entity_poly.type
_entity_poly.pdbx_seq_one_letter_code
_entity_poly.pdbx_strand_id
1 'polypeptide(L)'
;MAKLGVTPTHKTVDDLRNTILSPSLTPYFEVQFPVPSFLSNLNSGATSPYNYLTLLCTEAVLPGNNLITFNVDNDYTGVTEKMPHRKVYDQELQLTFYVNAGDDAYYPIRFFESYIAYIAGEDPSDSDSLERLKGANYFYRMSYPDEYMIDGLLIKKFEKDGKFISVTPGHEVNKELSYEFIRSYPTAINSMPVSYGEADVLKCTVTYSYIRYIQHNTFSTSRVEPTRSSRIASVPNTDPQSRDTTLSRSQVRQAGTPGGFSAALRQEDLTVRGGKTRSQLRREQNPNFGKGSREDPSTPAGQIENKKQSNYRSPRSRRRR
;
A
#
# COMPACT_ATOMS: atom_id res chain seq x y z
N MET A 1 10.06 29.51 0.36
CA MET A 1 11.40 29.05 0.78
C MET A 1 11.70 29.63 2.15
N ALA A 2 11.77 28.80 3.20
CA ALA A 2 12.18 29.25 4.52
C ALA A 2 13.71 29.42 4.52
N LYS A 3 14.20 30.63 4.77
CA LYS A 3 15.63 30.94 4.85
C LYS A 3 16.09 30.54 6.25
N LEU A 4 16.87 29.47 6.38
CA LEU A 4 17.46 29.08 7.66
C LEU A 4 18.55 30.11 8.00
N GLY A 5 18.32 30.98 8.97
CA GLY A 5 19.33 31.92 9.46
C GLY A 5 20.41 31.15 10.22
N VAL A 6 21.65 31.15 9.71
CA VAL A 6 22.79 30.40 10.27
C VAL A 6 23.54 31.19 11.37
N THR A 7 22.95 32.28 11.87
CA THR A 7 23.53 33.02 13.00
C THR A 7 23.19 32.31 14.30
N PRO A 8 24.17 31.94 15.15
CA PRO A 8 23.90 31.34 16.45
C PRO A 8 23.03 32.28 17.28
N THR A 9 21.84 31.81 17.67
CA THR A 9 20.90 32.59 18.46
C THR A 9 21.18 32.40 19.94
N HIS A 10 21.25 33.50 20.70
CA HIS A 10 21.34 33.45 22.15
C HIS A 10 20.02 32.92 22.72
N LYS A 11 20.05 31.81 23.47
CA LYS A 11 18.89 31.24 24.15
C LYS A 11 18.94 31.56 25.65
N THR A 12 17.81 31.97 26.21
CA THR A 12 17.70 32.23 27.65
C THR A 12 17.52 30.93 28.44
N VAL A 13 17.78 30.98 29.75
CA VAL A 13 17.54 29.83 30.64
C VAL A 13 16.06 29.45 30.67
N ASP A 14 15.15 30.43 30.51
CA ASP A 14 13.72 30.18 30.44
C ASP A 14 13.32 29.44 29.15
N ASP A 15 13.95 29.76 28.01
CA ASP A 15 13.76 29.00 26.77
C ASP A 15 14.19 27.55 26.94
N LEU A 16 15.31 27.31 27.64
CA LEU A 16 15.79 25.96 27.95
C LEU A 16 14.85 25.24 28.91
N ARG A 17 14.35 25.93 29.93
CA ARG A 17 13.36 25.38 30.86
C ARG A 17 12.10 24.93 30.14
N ASN A 18 11.57 25.77 29.27
CA ASN A 18 10.32 25.45 28.57
C ASN A 18 10.51 24.41 27.46
N THR A 19 11.72 24.27 26.89
CA THR A 19 11.98 23.31 25.79
C THR A 19 12.45 21.95 26.30
N ILE A 20 13.31 21.91 27.32
CA ILE A 20 14.05 20.72 27.74
C ILE A 20 13.53 20.15 29.06
N LEU A 21 13.04 20.98 30.00
CA LEU A 21 12.66 20.49 31.34
C LEU A 21 11.30 19.78 31.39
N SER A 22 10.55 19.72 30.29
CA SER A 22 9.31 18.94 30.17
C SER A 22 9.41 17.90 29.05
N PRO A 23 10.31 16.90 29.16
CA PRO A 23 10.39 15.82 28.18
C PRO A 23 9.17 14.90 28.30
N SER A 24 8.74 14.32 27.17
CA SER A 24 7.75 13.25 27.16
C SER A 24 8.31 12.00 27.85
N LEU A 25 7.53 11.40 28.75
CA LEU A 25 7.95 10.20 29.49
C LEU A 25 7.32 8.96 28.87
N THR A 26 8.11 7.93 28.57
CA THR A 26 7.66 6.65 27.96
C THR A 26 6.40 6.01 28.58
N PRO A 27 6.25 5.86 29.92
CA PRO A 27 5.19 5.03 30.50
C PRO A 27 3.76 5.58 30.34
N TYR A 28 3.59 6.85 29.99
CA TYR A 28 2.26 7.44 29.84
C TYR A 28 1.63 7.10 28.49
N PHE A 29 1.02 5.93 28.39
CA PHE A 29 0.29 5.51 27.21
C PHE A 29 -0.86 4.59 27.59
N GLU A 30 -1.81 4.45 26.69
CA GLU A 30 -2.95 3.56 26.80
C GLU A 30 -3.17 2.89 25.43
N VAL A 31 -3.47 1.58 25.43
CA VAL A 31 -3.79 0.85 24.20
C VAL A 31 -5.23 0.36 24.28
N GLN A 32 -6.10 0.87 23.42
CA GLN A 32 -7.50 0.48 23.37
C GLN A 32 -7.71 -0.59 22.30
N PHE A 33 -8.36 -1.67 22.69
CA PHE A 33 -8.59 -2.84 21.83
C PHE A 33 -10.05 -2.97 21.44
N PRO A 34 -10.38 -3.16 20.16
CA PRO A 34 -11.71 -3.58 19.75
C PRO A 34 -11.89 -5.07 20.06
N VAL A 35 -12.94 -5.45 20.80
CA VAL A 35 -13.23 -6.87 21.07
C VAL A 35 -14.06 -7.43 19.91
N PRO A 36 -13.58 -8.47 19.21
CA PRO A 36 -14.35 -9.11 18.16
C PRO A 36 -15.64 -9.74 18.68
N SER A 37 -16.68 -9.76 17.86
CA SER A 37 -17.94 -10.46 18.17
C SER A 37 -17.73 -11.96 18.42
N PHE A 38 -16.78 -12.60 17.74
CA PHE A 38 -16.47 -14.02 17.93
C PHE A 38 -15.78 -14.33 19.27
N LEU A 39 -15.11 -13.35 19.88
CA LEU A 39 -14.53 -13.48 21.24
C LEU A 39 -15.46 -12.95 22.33
N SER A 40 -16.72 -12.63 21.99
CA SER A 40 -17.69 -12.11 22.97
C SER A 40 -17.94 -13.06 24.14
N ASN A 41 -17.83 -14.37 23.91
CA ASN A 41 -18.00 -15.42 24.92
C ASN A 41 -16.84 -15.52 25.93
N LEU A 42 -15.67 -14.96 25.61
CA LEU A 42 -14.52 -14.89 26.52
C LEU A 42 -14.73 -13.84 27.64
N ASN A 43 -15.84 -13.09 27.60
CA ASN A 43 -16.14 -11.97 28.50
C ASN A 43 -16.98 -12.40 29.71
N SER A 44 -16.55 -13.43 30.44
CA SER A 44 -17.30 -13.98 31.57
C SER A 44 -17.01 -13.29 32.92
N GLY A 45 -16.62 -12.01 32.93
CA GLY A 45 -16.22 -11.28 34.14
C GLY A 45 -16.81 -9.87 34.21
N ALA A 46 -17.14 -9.41 35.42
CA ALA A 46 -17.90 -8.19 35.76
C ALA A 46 -17.25 -6.84 35.35
N THR A 47 -16.14 -6.86 34.61
CA THR A 47 -15.43 -5.68 34.12
C THR A 47 -15.42 -5.69 32.60
N SER A 48 -15.69 -4.55 31.97
CA SER A 48 -15.64 -4.45 30.51
C SER A 48 -14.28 -4.99 30.00
N PRO A 49 -14.27 -6.02 29.13
CA PRO A 49 -13.06 -6.69 28.66
C PRO A 49 -12.08 -5.71 28.00
N TYR A 50 -12.65 -4.66 27.39
CA TYR A 50 -11.96 -3.50 26.85
C TYR A 50 -11.01 -2.86 27.85
N ASN A 51 -11.44 -2.68 29.11
CA ASN A 51 -10.61 -2.02 30.11
C ASN A 51 -9.53 -2.95 30.65
N TYR A 52 -9.80 -4.26 30.71
CA TYR A 52 -8.86 -5.19 31.33
C TYR A 52 -7.59 -5.38 30.50
N LEU A 53 -7.74 -5.68 29.20
CA LEU A 53 -6.60 -5.89 28.30
C LEU A 53 -5.81 -4.59 28.07
N THR A 54 -6.51 -3.46 28.03
CA THR A 54 -5.91 -2.12 27.96
C THR A 54 -4.98 -1.85 29.14
N LEU A 55 -5.41 -2.18 30.36
CA LEU A 55 -4.62 -1.96 31.58
C LEU A 55 -3.44 -2.93 31.73
N LEU A 56 -3.55 -4.14 31.17
CA LEU A 56 -2.47 -5.14 31.23
C LEU A 56 -1.34 -4.86 30.24
N CYS A 57 -1.52 -3.96 29.28
CA CYS A 57 -0.49 -3.62 28.31
C CYS A 57 0.63 -2.81 28.98
N THR A 58 1.86 -3.31 28.87
CA THR A 58 3.04 -2.80 29.59
C THR A 58 4.04 -2.10 28.68
N GLU A 59 4.14 -2.59 27.45
CA GLU A 59 5.05 -2.08 26.45
C GLU A 59 4.32 -2.13 25.10
N ALA A 60 4.44 -1.05 24.34
CA ALA A 60 3.89 -0.95 22.99
C ALA A 60 4.88 -0.20 22.11
N VAL A 61 5.07 -0.67 20.88
CA VAL A 61 5.95 -0.03 19.90
C VAL A 61 5.11 0.83 18.97
N LEU A 62 5.38 2.14 18.92
CA LEU A 62 4.73 3.02 17.95
C LEU A 62 5.33 2.82 16.56
N PRO A 63 4.50 2.74 15.50
CA PRO A 63 4.98 2.45 14.17
C PRO A 63 5.73 3.64 13.55
N GLY A 64 6.80 3.33 12.84
CA GLY A 64 7.59 4.31 12.08
C GLY A 64 6.90 4.74 10.77
N ASN A 65 7.45 5.80 10.15
CA ASN A 65 7.09 6.22 8.79
C ASN A 65 8.30 6.04 7.87
N ASN A 66 8.12 5.39 6.72
CA ASN A 66 9.17 5.29 5.70
C ASN A 66 8.64 5.69 4.31
N LEU A 67 9.49 6.33 3.51
CA LEU A 67 9.23 6.69 2.13
C LEU A 67 10.20 5.94 1.20
N ILE A 68 9.67 5.19 0.24
CA ILE A 68 10.50 4.63 -0.82
C ILE A 68 10.86 5.75 -1.79
N THR A 69 12.14 5.75 -2.14
CA THR A 69 12.79 6.73 -2.98
C THR A 69 13.38 6.05 -4.21
N PHE A 70 13.38 6.75 -5.34
CA PHE A 70 14.17 6.38 -6.51
C PHE A 70 15.30 7.40 -6.70
N ASN A 71 16.43 6.93 -7.20
CA ASN A 71 17.57 7.79 -7.51
C ASN A 71 17.51 8.22 -8.98
N VAL A 72 17.81 9.49 -9.23
CA VAL A 72 17.89 10.10 -10.55
C VAL A 72 19.31 10.63 -10.70
N ASP A 73 20.11 9.91 -11.49
CA ASP A 73 21.56 10.15 -11.58
C ASP A 73 21.99 10.78 -12.91
N ASN A 74 21.06 10.94 -13.87
CA ASN A 74 21.38 11.35 -15.24
C ASN A 74 20.69 12.64 -15.72
N ASP A 75 19.91 13.29 -14.85
CA ASP A 75 19.20 14.53 -15.20
C ASP A 75 20.08 15.77 -15.00
N TYR A 76 21.05 15.69 -14.08
CA TYR A 76 22.00 16.77 -13.78
C TYR A 76 23.43 16.25 -13.69
N THR A 77 24.38 17.00 -14.25
CA THR A 77 25.79 16.63 -14.22
C THR A 77 26.34 16.71 -12.81
N GLY A 78 26.85 15.58 -12.28
CA GLY A 78 27.55 15.53 -10.99
C GLY A 78 26.63 15.64 -9.76
N VAL A 79 25.31 15.48 -9.93
CA VAL A 79 24.34 15.50 -8.83
C VAL A 79 23.45 14.26 -8.94
N THR A 80 23.31 13.53 -7.84
CA THR A 80 22.33 12.43 -7.70
C THR A 80 21.14 12.94 -6.89
N GLU A 81 19.97 12.98 -7.49
CA GLU A 81 18.74 13.39 -6.81
C GLU A 81 17.97 12.16 -6.30
N LYS A 82 17.44 12.24 -5.08
CA LYS A 82 16.65 11.17 -4.47
C LYS A 82 15.20 11.60 -4.30
N MET A 83 14.31 11.05 -5.13
CA MET A 83 12.91 11.45 -5.19
C MET A 83 12.00 10.43 -4.49
N PRO A 84 11.22 10.80 -3.46
CA PRO A 84 10.27 9.91 -2.82
C PRO A 84 9.01 9.73 -3.68
N HIS A 85 8.54 8.50 -3.86
CA HIS A 85 7.35 8.21 -4.70
C HIS A 85 6.23 7.46 -3.97
N ARG A 86 6.51 6.80 -2.83
CA ARG A 86 5.47 6.07 -2.09
C ARG A 86 5.78 6.02 -0.60
N LYS A 87 4.73 6.15 0.22
CA LYS A 87 4.76 5.87 1.66
C LYS A 87 4.60 4.36 1.90
N VAL A 88 5.48 3.81 2.75
CA VAL A 88 5.41 2.43 3.22
C VAL A 88 5.05 2.45 4.69
N TYR A 89 4.09 1.59 5.04
CA TYR A 89 3.78 1.27 6.41
C TYR A 89 4.63 0.09 6.83
N ASP A 90 5.24 0.19 8.00
CA ASP A 90 5.67 -1.01 8.72
C ASP A 90 4.42 -1.89 8.93
N GLN A 91 4.51 -3.20 8.81
CA GLN A 91 3.34 -4.09 8.84
C GLN A 91 3.18 -4.83 10.16
N GLU A 92 4.09 -4.61 11.11
CA GLU A 92 4.15 -5.30 12.38
C GLU A 92 4.04 -4.31 13.54
N LEU A 93 3.29 -4.71 14.57
CA LEU A 93 3.13 -4.00 15.83
C LEU A 93 3.41 -4.97 16.97
N GLN A 94 4.29 -4.61 17.90
CA GLN A 94 4.60 -5.44 19.06
C GLN A 94 3.98 -4.84 20.33
N LEU A 95 3.26 -5.69 21.06
CA LEU A 95 2.59 -5.35 22.31
C LEU A 95 2.95 -6.40 23.37
N THR A 96 3.35 -5.95 24.56
CA THR A 96 3.70 -6.82 25.68
C THR A 96 2.74 -6.62 26.83
N PHE A 97 2.17 -7.72 27.34
CA PHE A 97 1.16 -7.73 28.39
C PHE A 97 1.67 -8.42 29.64
N TYR A 98 1.24 -7.96 30.81
CA TYR A 98 1.34 -8.75 32.03
C TYR A 98 0.29 -9.85 32.03
N VAL A 99 0.72 -11.04 32.40
CA VAL A 99 -0.17 -12.19 32.55
C VAL A 99 -0.73 -12.20 33.97
N ASN A 100 -2.05 -12.13 34.07
CA ASN A 100 -2.76 -12.07 35.35
C ASN A 100 -3.03 -13.48 35.90
N ALA A 101 -3.00 -13.61 37.24
CA ALA A 101 -3.29 -14.86 37.94
C ALA A 101 -4.58 -14.81 38.78
N GLY A 102 -5.36 -13.72 38.67
CA GLY A 102 -6.59 -13.50 39.44
C GLY A 102 -7.80 -14.26 38.88
N ASP A 103 -9.01 -13.76 39.13
CA ASP A 103 -10.28 -14.41 38.75
C ASP A 103 -10.36 -14.71 37.23
N ASP A 104 -9.84 -13.82 36.38
CA ASP A 104 -9.73 -14.00 34.94
C ASP A 104 -8.37 -14.61 34.51
N ALA A 105 -7.91 -15.65 35.20
CA ALA A 105 -6.55 -16.18 35.06
C ALA A 105 -6.09 -16.35 33.60
N TYR A 106 -4.90 -15.81 33.32
CA TYR A 106 -4.20 -15.89 32.03
C TYR A 106 -4.95 -15.25 30.86
N TYR A 107 -5.72 -14.17 31.10
CA TYR A 107 -6.59 -13.55 30.12
C TYR A 107 -5.89 -13.15 28.81
N PRO A 108 -4.75 -12.43 28.80
CA PRO A 108 -4.10 -12.06 27.54
C PRO A 108 -3.74 -13.27 26.68
N ILE A 109 -3.21 -14.32 27.31
CA ILE A 109 -2.84 -15.56 26.60
C ILE A 109 -4.09 -16.18 25.98
N ARG A 110 -5.14 -16.40 26.77
CA ARG A 110 -6.38 -17.02 26.28
C ARG A 110 -7.04 -16.20 25.18
N PHE A 111 -7.02 -14.88 25.30
CA PHE A 111 -7.59 -13.96 24.31
C PHE A 111 -6.88 -14.07 22.96
N PHE A 112 -5.55 -13.93 22.93
CA PHE A 112 -4.79 -13.96 21.68
C PHE A 112 -4.72 -15.36 21.07
N GLU A 113 -4.61 -16.41 21.88
CA GLU A 113 -4.67 -17.81 21.40
C GLU A 113 -6.03 -18.09 20.76
N SER A 114 -7.13 -17.67 21.38
CA SER A 114 -8.47 -17.84 20.80
C SER A 114 -8.65 -17.04 19.51
N TYR A 115 -8.02 -15.86 19.41
CA TYR A 115 -8.03 -15.07 18.18
C TYR A 115 -7.28 -15.80 17.05
N ILE A 116 -6.06 -16.29 17.31
CA ILE A 116 -5.26 -17.01 16.31
C ILE A 116 -5.94 -18.33 15.94
N ALA A 117 -6.50 -19.06 16.90
CA ALA A 117 -7.31 -20.25 16.66
C ALA A 117 -8.48 -19.96 15.73
N TYR A 118 -9.20 -18.85 15.94
CA TYR A 118 -10.27 -18.41 15.04
C TYR A 118 -9.76 -18.14 13.62
N ILE A 119 -8.61 -17.48 13.46
CA ILE A 119 -7.97 -17.27 12.14
C ILE A 119 -7.64 -18.61 11.48
N ALA A 120 -7.13 -19.57 12.25
CA ALA A 120 -6.80 -20.92 11.80
C ALA A 120 -8.04 -21.80 11.53
N GLY A 121 -9.24 -21.37 11.93
CA GLY A 121 -10.45 -22.18 11.86
C GLY A 121 -10.48 -23.32 12.87
N GLU A 122 -9.80 -23.13 13.99
CA GLU A 122 -9.76 -24.02 15.14
C GLU A 122 -10.76 -23.54 16.20
N ASP A 123 -11.48 -24.48 16.80
CA ASP A 123 -12.31 -24.20 17.98
C ASP A 123 -11.90 -25.15 19.10
N PRO A 124 -11.02 -24.75 20.03
CA PRO A 124 -10.65 -25.61 21.15
C PRO A 124 -11.73 -25.69 22.24
N SER A 125 -12.81 -24.91 22.15
CA SER A 125 -13.87 -24.90 23.16
C SER A 125 -14.90 -26.01 22.97
N ASP A 126 -15.10 -26.45 21.73
CA ASP A 126 -15.91 -27.61 21.40
C ASP A 126 -15.11 -28.91 21.59
N SER A 127 -15.73 -29.91 22.22
CA SER A 127 -15.07 -31.17 22.53
C SER A 127 -14.79 -32.00 21.28
N ASP A 128 -15.68 -31.93 20.28
CA ASP A 128 -15.54 -32.68 19.03
C ASP A 128 -14.40 -32.13 18.17
N SER A 129 -14.31 -30.81 18.07
CA SER A 129 -13.17 -30.13 17.43
C SER A 129 -11.86 -30.36 18.16
N LEU A 130 -11.86 -30.42 19.50
CA LEU A 130 -10.66 -30.74 20.28
C LEU A 130 -10.13 -32.16 19.99
N GLU A 131 -11.02 -33.14 19.82
CA GLU A 131 -10.60 -34.49 19.42
C GLU A 131 -10.03 -34.50 17.99
N ARG A 132 -10.62 -33.73 17.08
CA ARG A 132 -10.11 -33.57 15.71
C ARG A 132 -8.72 -32.92 15.67
N LEU A 133 -8.47 -31.95 16.53
CA LEU A 133 -7.16 -31.28 16.69
C LEU A 133 -6.06 -32.25 17.16
N LYS A 134 -6.42 -33.24 17.99
CA LYS A 134 -5.49 -34.28 18.47
C LYS A 134 -5.22 -35.38 17.45
N GLY A 135 -6.06 -35.51 16.43
CA GLY A 135 -5.96 -36.56 15.42
C GLY A 135 -4.71 -36.39 14.54
N ALA A 136 -4.02 -37.49 14.23
CA ALA A 136 -2.86 -37.47 13.34
C ALA A 136 -3.21 -36.98 11.91
N ASN A 137 -4.46 -37.20 11.47
CA ASN A 137 -4.98 -36.74 10.18
C ASN A 137 -5.71 -35.39 10.33
N TYR A 138 -5.04 -34.42 10.91
CA TYR A 138 -5.59 -33.09 11.15
C TYR A 138 -5.71 -32.27 9.85
N PHE A 139 -6.85 -31.61 9.67
CA PHE A 139 -7.10 -30.68 8.57
C PHE A 139 -7.89 -29.47 9.08
N TYR A 140 -7.53 -28.28 8.59
CA TYR A 140 -8.18 -27.02 8.94
C TYR A 140 -8.39 -26.15 7.72
N ARG A 141 -9.19 -25.10 7.89
CA ARG A 141 -9.46 -24.10 6.86
C ARG A 141 -9.37 -22.73 7.51
N MET A 142 -8.51 -21.89 6.96
CA MET A 142 -8.34 -20.53 7.42
C MET A 142 -9.65 -19.74 7.24
N SER A 143 -9.95 -18.88 8.21
CA SER A 143 -11.05 -17.92 8.13
C SER A 143 -10.77 -16.83 7.09
N TYR A 144 -11.81 -16.15 6.61
CA TYR A 144 -11.61 -15.11 5.60
C TYR A 144 -11.07 -13.82 6.24
N PRO A 145 -10.20 -13.06 5.53
CA PRO A 145 -9.65 -11.80 6.01
C PRO A 145 -10.68 -10.80 6.56
N ASP A 146 -11.86 -10.74 5.96
CA ASP A 146 -12.91 -9.80 6.38
C ASP A 146 -13.62 -10.25 7.67
N GLU A 147 -13.46 -11.50 8.10
CA GLU A 147 -14.08 -12.05 9.32
C GLU A 147 -13.22 -11.80 10.57
N TYR A 148 -11.90 -11.82 10.42
CA TYR A 148 -10.97 -11.67 11.55
C TYR A 148 -10.18 -10.35 11.56
N MET A 149 -10.12 -9.59 10.47
CA MET A 149 -9.45 -8.28 10.49
C MET A 149 -10.37 -7.23 11.09
N ILE A 150 -9.88 -6.52 12.11
CA ILE A 150 -10.71 -5.57 12.87
C ILE A 150 -10.09 -4.18 12.83
N ASP A 151 -10.97 -3.19 12.73
CA ASP A 151 -10.64 -1.76 12.84
C ASP A 151 -10.87 -1.29 14.28
N GLY A 152 -10.07 -0.32 14.74
CA GLY A 152 -10.28 0.35 16.02
C GLY A 152 -9.25 0.03 17.11
N LEU A 153 -8.15 -0.65 16.77
CA LEU A 153 -6.98 -0.72 17.65
C LEU A 153 -6.36 0.68 17.72
N LEU A 154 -6.26 1.24 18.91
CA LEU A 154 -5.81 2.62 19.11
C LEU A 154 -4.74 2.70 20.19
N ILE A 155 -3.58 3.26 19.86
CA ILE A 155 -2.54 3.55 20.84
C ILE A 155 -2.53 5.05 21.11
N LYS A 156 -2.77 5.44 22.36
CA LYS A 156 -2.83 6.81 22.82
C LYS A 156 -1.62 7.11 23.68
N LYS A 157 -0.83 8.09 23.27
CA LYS A 157 0.30 8.62 24.03
C LYS A 157 -0.12 9.94 24.68
N PHE A 158 0.05 10.05 26.00
CA PHE A 158 -0.30 11.25 26.76
C PHE A 158 0.79 11.58 27.78
N GLU A 159 0.64 12.71 28.48
CA GLU A 159 1.56 13.13 29.56
C GLU A 159 0.77 13.42 30.84
N LYS A 160 1.45 13.33 31.99
CA LYS A 160 0.87 13.43 33.33
C LYS A 160 -0.08 14.60 33.54
N ASP A 161 0.21 15.75 32.93
CA ASP A 161 -0.50 16.99 33.27
C ASP A 161 -1.85 17.15 32.58
N GLY A 162 -2.19 16.33 31.57
CA GLY A 162 -3.53 16.17 30.97
C GLY A 162 -4.24 17.43 30.43
N LYS A 163 -3.72 18.62 30.71
CA LYS A 163 -4.22 19.95 30.42
C LYS A 163 -3.01 20.77 30.05
N PHE A 164 -3.01 21.33 28.84
CA PHE A 164 -1.97 22.26 28.43
C PHE A 164 -2.58 23.51 27.84
N ILE A 165 -2.13 24.64 28.39
CA ILE A 165 -2.40 25.97 27.85
C ILE A 165 -1.62 26.06 26.53
N SER A 166 -2.33 26.31 25.44
CA SER A 166 -1.71 26.54 24.15
C SER A 166 -0.94 27.85 24.14
N VAL A 167 0.11 27.88 23.32
CA VAL A 167 0.91 29.10 23.09
C VAL A 167 0.05 30.19 22.43
N THR A 168 -1.03 29.80 21.73
CA THR A 168 -2.02 30.70 21.15
C THR A 168 -3.22 30.85 22.09
N PRO A 169 -3.48 32.03 22.67
CA PRO A 169 -4.64 32.26 23.52
C PRO A 169 -5.93 31.83 22.81
N GLY A 170 -6.69 30.91 23.41
CA GLY A 170 -8.00 30.47 22.91
C GLY A 170 -8.02 29.25 21.98
N HIS A 171 -6.89 28.57 21.75
CA HIS A 171 -6.87 27.36 20.91
C HIS A 171 -6.40 26.13 21.70
N GLU A 172 -7.30 25.32 22.26
CA GLU A 172 -6.88 24.07 22.93
C GLU A 172 -6.27 23.11 21.90
N VAL A 173 -4.98 22.81 22.05
CA VAL A 173 -4.33 21.76 21.26
C VAL A 173 -4.40 20.49 22.09
N ASN A 174 -5.12 19.49 21.61
CA ASN A 174 -5.01 18.13 22.16
C ASN A 174 -3.52 17.76 22.09
N LYS A 175 -2.89 17.38 23.19
CA LYS A 175 -1.49 16.90 23.18
C LYS A 175 -1.40 15.37 23.18
N GLU A 176 -2.54 14.71 23.08
CA GLU A 176 -2.62 13.28 22.90
C GLU A 176 -2.16 12.93 21.48
N LEU A 177 -1.14 12.09 21.37
CA LEU A 177 -0.72 11.52 20.10
C LEU A 177 -1.38 10.16 19.97
N SER A 178 -2.35 10.04 19.07
CA SER A 178 -3.13 8.81 18.88
C SER A 178 -2.79 8.16 17.53
N TYR A 179 -2.49 6.86 17.56
CA TYR A 179 -2.28 6.02 16.39
C TYR A 179 -3.42 5.03 16.28
N GLU A 180 -4.21 5.15 15.22
CA GLU A 180 -5.31 4.25 14.90
C GLU A 180 -4.86 3.25 13.83
N PHE A 181 -4.98 1.96 14.13
CA PHE A 181 -4.60 0.88 13.23
C PHE A 181 -5.84 0.32 12.53
N ILE A 182 -5.71 0.15 11.21
CA ILE A 182 -6.78 -0.31 10.33
C ILE A 182 -6.49 -1.73 9.88
N ARG A 183 -7.52 -2.58 9.97
CA ARG A 183 -7.52 -4.01 9.64
C ARG A 183 -6.37 -4.72 10.33
N SER A 184 -6.37 -4.63 11.65
CA SER A 184 -5.36 -5.23 12.52
C SER A 184 -5.81 -6.62 13.02
N TYR A 185 -4.84 -7.51 13.23
CA TYR A 185 -5.05 -8.85 13.78
C TYR A 185 -3.74 -9.41 14.35
N PRO A 186 -3.77 -10.27 15.39
CA PRO A 186 -2.58 -10.93 15.90
C PRO A 186 -2.06 -11.97 14.91
N THR A 187 -0.75 -12.02 14.70
CA THR A 187 -0.08 -13.00 13.83
C THR A 187 0.70 -14.04 14.62
N ALA A 188 1.29 -13.66 15.76
CA ALA A 188 2.10 -14.55 16.56
C ALA A 188 2.12 -14.14 18.03
N ILE A 189 2.24 -15.13 18.91
CA ILE A 189 2.54 -14.96 20.33
C ILE A 189 3.94 -15.51 20.56
N ASN A 190 4.81 -14.73 21.20
CA ASN A 190 6.17 -15.16 21.49
C ASN A 190 6.17 -16.24 22.57
N SER A 191 7.04 -17.24 22.44
CA SER A 191 7.18 -18.31 23.44
C SER A 191 7.63 -17.74 24.79
N MET A 192 6.85 -18.01 25.83
CA MET A 192 7.10 -17.52 27.18
C MET A 192 7.87 -18.58 27.98
N PRO A 193 9.04 -18.26 28.56
CA PRO A 193 9.77 -19.21 29.38
C PRO A 193 9.05 -19.44 30.71
N VAL A 194 8.87 -20.71 31.09
CA VAL A 194 8.30 -21.12 32.39
C VAL A 194 9.35 -21.98 33.11
N SER A 195 9.71 -21.59 34.33
CA SER A 195 10.70 -22.31 35.15
C SER A 195 10.33 -22.28 36.63
N TYR A 196 10.78 -23.26 37.42
CA TYR A 196 10.58 -23.32 38.87
C TYR A 196 11.53 -22.40 39.68
N GLY A 197 12.28 -21.51 39.03
CA GLY A 197 13.33 -20.69 39.64
C GLY A 197 12.82 -19.46 40.40
N GLU A 198 13.57 -18.37 40.33
CA GLU A 198 13.17 -17.08 40.91
C GLU A 198 11.82 -16.61 40.33
N ALA A 199 10.99 -16.00 41.18
CA ALA A 199 9.67 -15.53 40.81
C ALA A 199 9.78 -14.21 40.02
N ASP A 200 9.62 -14.29 38.70
CA ASP A 200 9.48 -13.14 37.80
C ASP A 200 8.05 -13.04 37.26
N VAL A 201 7.63 -11.83 36.87
CA VAL A 201 6.31 -11.59 36.30
C VAL A 201 6.27 -12.14 34.88
N LEU A 202 5.34 -13.07 34.64
CA LEU A 202 5.13 -13.63 33.31
C LEU A 202 4.60 -12.54 32.36
N LYS A 203 5.34 -12.30 31.28
CA LYS A 203 5.00 -11.36 30.20
C LYS A 203 4.63 -12.13 28.94
N CYS A 204 3.56 -11.70 28.27
CA CYS A 204 3.13 -12.22 26.98
C CYS A 204 3.36 -11.14 25.91
N THR A 205 4.26 -11.40 24.96
CA THR A 205 4.48 -10.50 23.82
C THR A 205 3.77 -11.02 22.60
N VAL A 206 2.93 -10.17 22.00
CA VAL A 206 2.12 -10.48 20.83
C VAL A 206 2.51 -9.56 19.68
N THR A 207 2.66 -10.17 18.51
CA THR A 207 2.87 -9.47 17.26
C THR A 207 1.53 -9.35 16.54
N TYR A 208 1.19 -8.11 16.18
CA TYR A 208 0.04 -7.74 15.39
C TYR A 208 0.49 -7.39 13.98
N SER A 209 -0.31 -7.78 12.99
CA SER A 209 -0.21 -7.24 11.63
C SER A 209 -1.33 -6.25 11.38
N TYR A 210 -1.04 -5.23 10.59
CA TYR A 210 -2.02 -4.23 10.16
C TYR A 210 -1.71 -3.76 8.73
N ILE A 211 -2.72 -3.16 8.08
CA ILE A 211 -2.58 -2.69 6.68
C ILE A 211 -2.02 -1.27 6.63
N ARG A 212 -2.54 -0.39 7.48
CA ARG A 212 -2.14 1.01 7.59
C ARG A 212 -2.48 1.55 8.96
N TYR A 213 -1.84 2.66 9.32
CA TYR A 213 -2.23 3.44 10.49
C TYR A 213 -2.55 4.89 10.10
N ILE A 214 -3.37 5.51 10.94
CA ILE A 214 -3.73 6.92 10.87
C ILE A 214 -3.19 7.58 12.14
N GLN A 215 -2.38 8.61 11.94
CA GLN A 215 -1.89 9.42 13.05
C GLN A 215 -2.84 10.60 13.23
N HIS A 216 -3.45 10.68 14.40
CA HIS A 216 -4.27 11.83 14.80
C HIS A 216 -3.37 12.92 15.38
N ASN A 217 -3.89 14.16 15.40
CA ASN A 217 -3.21 15.30 16.02
C ASN A 217 -1.86 15.69 15.34
N THR A 218 -1.82 15.64 14.01
CA THR A 218 -0.71 16.18 13.22
C THR A 218 -0.93 17.65 12.88
N PHE A 219 0.15 18.41 12.69
CA PHE A 219 0.08 19.78 12.22
C PHE A 219 -0.59 19.87 10.83
N SER A 220 -1.49 20.83 10.65
CA SER A 220 -2.12 21.08 9.36
C SER A 220 -1.07 21.58 8.35
N THR A 221 -0.91 20.84 7.25
CA THR A 221 -0.05 21.26 6.14
C THR A 221 -0.95 21.61 4.97
N SER A 222 -0.90 22.86 4.51
CA SER A 222 -1.58 23.25 3.27
C SER A 222 -0.72 22.87 2.08
N ARG A 223 -1.24 21.98 1.22
CA ARG A 223 -0.62 21.74 -0.08
C ARG A 223 -0.97 22.91 -0.99
N VAL A 224 0.04 23.68 -1.37
CA VAL A 224 -0.11 24.63 -2.47
C VAL A 224 -0.13 23.81 -3.75
N GLU A 225 -1.32 23.48 -4.23
CA GLU A 225 -1.46 22.94 -5.58
C GLU A 225 -0.90 23.96 -6.56
N PRO A 226 -0.02 23.56 -7.49
CA PRO A 226 0.44 24.48 -8.51
C PRO A 226 -0.77 24.89 -9.34
N THR A 227 -1.17 26.17 -9.23
CA THR A 227 -2.13 26.76 -10.16
C THR A 227 -1.61 26.47 -11.55
N ARG A 228 -2.29 25.60 -12.31
CA ARG A 228 -2.06 25.43 -13.74
C ARG A 228 -2.28 26.79 -14.36
N SER A 229 -1.22 27.59 -14.47
CA SER A 229 -1.28 28.80 -15.27
C SER A 229 -1.50 28.30 -16.68
N SER A 230 -2.68 28.49 -17.23
CA SER A 230 -2.94 28.42 -18.66
C SER A 230 -2.19 29.58 -19.32
N ARG A 231 -0.86 29.60 -19.20
CA ARG A 231 -0.02 30.24 -20.20
C ARG A 231 -0.10 29.29 -21.39
N ILE A 232 -1.22 29.37 -22.12
CA ILE A 232 -1.17 29.19 -23.55
C ILE A 232 -0.09 30.18 -23.95
N ALA A 233 1.09 29.67 -24.33
CA ALA A 233 2.07 30.50 -24.99
C ALA A 233 1.33 31.08 -26.20
N SER A 234 0.88 32.33 -26.09
CA SER A 234 0.40 33.07 -27.24
C SER A 234 1.62 33.19 -28.13
N VAL A 235 1.71 32.28 -29.09
CA VAL A 235 2.65 32.38 -30.20
C VAL A 235 2.48 33.80 -30.73
N PRO A 236 3.54 34.63 -30.77
CA PRO A 236 3.44 35.96 -31.33
C PRO A 236 2.97 35.81 -32.77
N ASN A 237 1.77 36.29 -33.07
CA ASN A 237 1.25 36.30 -34.42
C ASN A 237 2.10 37.27 -35.23
N THR A 238 3.12 36.73 -35.89
CA THR A 238 3.92 37.47 -36.85
C THR A 238 3.19 37.28 -38.16
N ASP A 239 2.38 38.26 -38.55
CA ASP A 239 1.83 38.33 -39.90
C ASP A 239 3.00 38.31 -40.90
N PRO A 240 2.84 37.55 -41.99
CA PRO A 240 3.14 38.16 -43.27
C PRO A 240 1.92 38.05 -44.20
N GLN A 241 1.65 39.16 -44.88
CA GLN A 241 0.71 39.23 -45.97
C GLN A 241 1.02 38.17 -47.04
N SER A 242 0.17 37.15 -47.16
CA SER A 242 -0.09 36.49 -48.44
C SER A 242 -1.49 35.88 -48.37
N ARG A 243 -2.40 36.42 -49.18
CA ARG A 243 -3.72 35.84 -49.42
C ARG A 243 -3.54 34.52 -50.15
N ASP A 244 -3.63 33.41 -49.43
CA ASP A 244 -3.95 32.11 -50.00
C ASP A 244 -5.15 31.53 -49.26
N THR A 245 -6.20 31.26 -50.01
CA THR A 245 -7.44 30.63 -49.58
C THR A 245 -7.15 29.24 -49.01
N THR A 246 -7.05 29.13 -47.68
CA THR A 246 -7.09 27.83 -47.00
C THR A 246 -8.48 27.22 -47.11
N LEU A 247 -8.64 26.34 -48.10
CA LEU A 247 -9.80 25.46 -48.25
C LEU A 247 -9.96 24.62 -46.97
N SER A 248 -11.19 24.49 -46.50
CA SER A 248 -11.46 23.68 -45.31
C SER A 248 -11.19 22.19 -45.61
N ARG A 249 -10.88 21.42 -44.56
CA ARG A 249 -10.56 19.99 -44.66
C ARG A 249 -11.66 19.16 -45.33
N SER A 250 -12.91 19.66 -45.37
CA SER A 250 -14.03 19.05 -46.10
C SER A 250 -14.03 19.38 -47.59
N GLN A 251 -13.53 20.56 -48.00
CA GLN A 251 -13.41 20.96 -49.40
C GLN A 251 -12.27 20.23 -50.12
N VAL A 252 -11.14 19.99 -49.44
CA VAL A 252 -10.02 19.20 -49.98
C VAL A 252 -10.43 17.72 -50.21
N ARG A 253 -11.35 17.19 -49.40
CA ARG A 253 -11.85 15.81 -49.53
C ARG A 253 -12.85 15.63 -50.68
N GLN A 254 -13.53 16.68 -51.12
CA GLN A 254 -14.48 16.62 -52.25
C GLN A 254 -13.78 16.70 -53.61
N ALA A 255 -12.60 17.33 -53.68
CA ALA A 255 -11.83 17.44 -54.93
C ALA A 255 -11.20 16.12 -55.41
N GLY A 256 -11.02 15.14 -54.50
CA GLY A 256 -10.38 13.85 -54.80
C GLY A 256 -11.32 12.74 -55.31
N THR A 257 -12.62 12.98 -55.44
CA THR A 257 -13.57 11.94 -55.89
C THR A 257 -14.76 12.57 -56.62
N PRO A 258 -14.79 12.59 -57.97
CA PRO A 258 -15.78 13.34 -58.76
C PRO A 258 -17.20 12.74 -58.78
N GLY A 259 -17.63 12.14 -57.67
CA GLY A 259 -18.98 11.62 -57.46
C GLY A 259 -19.40 11.53 -55.98
N GLY A 260 -18.57 12.04 -55.06
CA GLY A 260 -18.83 11.98 -53.62
C GLY A 260 -18.57 10.60 -52.99
N PHE A 261 -18.32 10.60 -51.67
CA PHE A 261 -17.94 9.42 -50.89
C PHE A 261 -19.00 8.29 -50.91
N SER A 262 -20.28 8.65 -51.06
CA SER A 262 -21.39 7.71 -51.16
C SER A 262 -21.39 6.90 -52.46
N ALA A 263 -20.90 7.46 -53.56
CA ALA A 263 -20.78 6.75 -54.83
C ALA A 263 -19.62 5.74 -54.81
N ALA A 264 -18.50 6.10 -54.17
CA ALA A 264 -17.36 5.20 -54.00
C ALA A 264 -17.72 3.97 -53.15
N LEU A 265 -18.48 4.17 -52.06
CA LEU A 265 -18.99 3.07 -51.24
C LEU A 265 -19.93 2.12 -52.01
N ARG A 266 -20.77 2.64 -52.90
CA ARG A 266 -21.63 1.81 -53.76
C ARG A 266 -20.84 0.98 -54.78
N GLN A 267 -19.77 1.53 -55.35
CA GLN A 267 -18.88 0.78 -56.24
C GLN A 267 -18.08 -0.29 -55.50
N GLU A 268 -17.63 -0.02 -54.27
CA GLU A 268 -16.98 -1.03 -53.42
C GLU A 268 -17.94 -2.17 -53.04
N ASP A 269 -19.21 -1.88 -52.72
CA ASP A 269 -20.19 -2.93 -52.40
C ASP A 269 -20.57 -3.78 -53.63
N LEU A 270 -20.68 -3.18 -54.82
CA LEU A 270 -20.94 -3.91 -56.06
C LEU A 270 -19.77 -4.82 -56.47
N THR A 271 -18.53 -4.38 -56.25
CA THR A 271 -17.32 -5.17 -56.57
C THR A 271 -17.07 -6.29 -55.57
N VAL A 272 -17.44 -6.10 -54.29
CA VAL A 272 -17.42 -7.17 -53.27
C VAL A 272 -18.53 -8.20 -53.51
N ARG A 273 -19.71 -7.81 -54.01
CA ARG A 273 -20.77 -8.73 -54.45
C ARG A 273 -20.37 -9.59 -55.66
N GLY A 274 -19.45 -9.10 -56.48
CA GLY A 274 -18.84 -9.85 -57.59
C GLY A 274 -17.82 -10.92 -57.19
N GLY A 275 -17.67 -11.21 -55.89
CA GLY A 275 -16.84 -12.30 -55.37
C GLY A 275 -15.37 -11.95 -55.10
N LYS A 276 -14.95 -10.69 -55.29
CA LYS A 276 -13.61 -10.24 -54.88
C LYS A 276 -13.60 -9.86 -53.39
N THR A 277 -12.61 -10.34 -52.64
CA THR A 277 -12.46 -9.97 -51.23
C THR A 277 -11.85 -8.57 -51.08
N ARG A 278 -12.21 -7.84 -50.02
CA ARG A 278 -11.71 -6.48 -49.74
C ARG A 278 -10.18 -6.38 -49.68
N SER A 279 -9.51 -7.45 -49.27
CA SER A 279 -8.04 -7.55 -49.25
C SER A 279 -7.43 -7.63 -50.66
N GLN A 280 -8.12 -8.26 -51.62
CA GLN A 280 -7.69 -8.33 -53.02
C GLN A 280 -7.85 -6.97 -53.70
N LEU A 281 -8.96 -6.26 -53.47
CA LEU A 281 -9.18 -4.92 -54.00
C LEU A 281 -8.14 -3.91 -53.50
N ARG A 282 -7.77 -3.98 -52.20
CA ARG A 282 -6.70 -3.15 -51.63
C ARG A 282 -5.31 -3.46 -52.18
N ARG A 283 -5.05 -4.71 -52.58
CA ARG A 283 -3.78 -5.12 -53.17
C ARG A 283 -3.67 -4.73 -54.65
N GLU A 284 -4.80 -4.71 -55.37
CA GLU A 284 -4.89 -4.19 -56.75
C GLU A 284 -4.69 -2.66 -56.77
N GLN A 285 -5.26 -1.93 -55.82
CA GLN A 285 -5.08 -0.46 -55.73
C GLN A 285 -3.73 -0.05 -55.13
N ASN A 286 -3.07 -0.93 -54.37
CA ASN A 286 -1.80 -0.60 -53.72
C ASN A 286 -0.87 -1.83 -53.69
N PRO A 287 0.01 -2.01 -54.70
CA PRO A 287 0.78 -3.24 -54.91
C PRO A 287 1.80 -3.56 -53.81
N ASN A 288 2.11 -2.58 -52.93
CA ASN A 288 3.04 -2.74 -51.81
C ASN A 288 2.37 -3.14 -50.49
N PHE A 289 1.05 -3.34 -50.46
CA PHE A 289 0.34 -3.72 -49.24
C PHE A 289 0.71 -5.15 -48.80
N GLY A 290 1.34 -5.27 -47.63
CA GLY A 290 1.69 -6.55 -46.98
C GLY A 290 3.07 -7.12 -47.27
N LYS A 291 3.99 -6.36 -47.87
CA LYS A 291 5.41 -6.74 -47.99
C LYS A 291 6.27 -5.88 -47.07
N GLY A 292 6.40 -6.31 -45.81
CA GLY A 292 7.34 -5.73 -44.86
C GLY A 292 7.70 -6.77 -43.80
N SER A 293 8.94 -7.26 -43.86
CA SER A 293 9.55 -8.12 -42.83
C SER A 293 9.75 -7.28 -41.57
N ARG A 294 9.31 -7.79 -40.42
CA ARG A 294 9.45 -7.14 -39.12
C ARG A 294 10.86 -7.41 -38.58
N GLU A 295 11.74 -6.43 -38.62
CA GLU A 295 13.05 -6.50 -37.96
C GLU A 295 12.90 -6.05 -36.49
N ASP A 296 13.24 -6.94 -35.55
CA ASP A 296 13.26 -6.65 -34.12
C ASP A 296 14.60 -5.96 -33.72
N PRO A 297 14.58 -4.88 -32.94
CA PRO A 297 15.75 -4.01 -32.74
C PRO A 297 16.71 -4.44 -31.62
N SER A 298 16.87 -5.74 -31.31
CA SER A 298 17.68 -6.19 -30.16
C SER A 298 18.71 -7.29 -30.47
N THR A 299 19.54 -7.12 -31.51
CA THR A 299 20.74 -7.97 -31.67
C THR A 299 21.95 -7.15 -32.13
N PRO A 300 23.05 -7.09 -31.35
CA PRO A 300 24.27 -6.39 -31.75
C PRO A 300 24.91 -7.05 -32.99
N ALA A 301 25.37 -6.22 -33.91
CA ALA A 301 25.99 -6.62 -35.16
C ALA A 301 27.32 -7.35 -34.93
N GLY A 302 27.43 -8.57 -35.47
CA GLY A 302 28.70 -9.28 -35.59
C GLY A 302 28.67 -10.72 -35.12
N GLN A 303 27.92 -11.59 -35.81
CA GLN A 303 28.21 -13.01 -36.01
C GLN A 303 27.13 -13.61 -36.93
N ILE A 304 27.25 -13.33 -38.24
CA ILE A 304 26.56 -14.09 -39.28
C ILE A 304 27.63 -14.94 -39.96
N GLU A 305 27.79 -16.17 -39.50
CA GLU A 305 28.23 -17.25 -40.38
C GLU A 305 27.80 -18.61 -39.79
N ASN A 306 27.23 -19.45 -40.65
CA ASN A 306 26.93 -20.86 -40.47
C ASN A 306 25.65 -21.27 -39.70
N LYS A 307 24.50 -21.07 -40.35
CA LYS A 307 23.38 -22.06 -40.29
C LYS A 307 22.93 -22.45 -41.70
N LYS A 308 23.75 -23.26 -42.37
CA LYS A 308 23.26 -24.25 -43.34
C LYS A 308 23.74 -25.61 -42.84
N GLN A 309 22.85 -26.62 -42.94
CA GLN A 309 23.04 -28.01 -42.54
C GLN A 309 22.92 -28.20 -41.00
N SER A 310 22.01 -28.99 -40.45
CA SER A 310 21.56 -30.31 -40.89
C SER A 310 20.11 -30.59 -40.48
N ASN A 311 19.34 -31.17 -41.41
CA ASN A 311 18.11 -31.92 -41.14
C ASN A 311 18.52 -33.34 -40.73
N TYR A 312 18.15 -33.82 -39.54
CA TYR A 312 17.87 -35.24 -39.32
C TYR A 312 16.81 -35.40 -38.22
N ARG A 313 15.59 -35.73 -38.65
CA ARG A 313 14.56 -36.38 -37.84
C ARG A 313 15.02 -37.80 -37.51
N SER A 314 14.85 -38.23 -36.27
CA SER A 314 14.80 -39.66 -35.93
C SER A 314 13.57 -39.96 -35.05
N PRO A 315 13.00 -41.19 -35.13
CA PRO A 315 11.63 -41.45 -34.72
C PRO A 315 11.49 -42.09 -33.33
N ARG A 316 10.29 -41.90 -32.76
CA ARG A 316 9.74 -42.58 -31.58
C ARG A 316 9.95 -44.10 -31.63
N SER A 317 10.42 -44.69 -30.52
CA SER A 317 10.20 -46.12 -30.22
C SER A 317 9.48 -46.29 -28.89
N ARG A 318 8.26 -46.83 -28.97
CA ARG A 318 7.54 -47.51 -27.89
C ARG A 318 8.34 -48.75 -27.47
N ARG A 319 8.42 -49.03 -26.16
CA ARG A 319 8.51 -50.41 -25.68
C ARG A 319 7.71 -50.57 -24.39
N ARG A 320 6.71 -51.43 -24.46
CA ARG A 320 6.10 -52.13 -23.33
C ARG A 320 7.06 -53.22 -22.86
N ARG A 321 7.26 -53.34 -21.56
CA ARG A 321 6.93 -54.51 -20.73
C ARG A 321 7.10 -54.11 -19.27
#